data_AF-A0AAV4M5S4-F1
#
_entry.id   AF-A0AAV4M5S4-F1
#
_cell.length_a   1.000
_cell.length_b   1.000
_cell.length_c   1.000
_cell.angle_alpha   90.00
_cell.angle_beta   90.00
_cell.angle_gamma   90.00
#
_symmetry.space_group_name_H-M   'P 1'
#
loop_
_entity.id
_entity.type
_entity.pdbx_description
1 polymer ?
#
loop_
_entity_poly.entity_id
_entity_poly.type
_entity_poly.pdbx_seq_one_letter_code
_entity_poly.pdbx_strand_id
1 'polypeptide(L)'
;MNRFIVRRNADTRFFFIPLNIIWAGFYHKVSTNENLQHSYCLVGTKSWCNWIESEVEGTLETFEHPPALDKEAQAILKPIDEDLTADDLLKRCLGSNTQNNNERFNSCVGQLAPKHQSAGKKNRRRRNISCCL
;
A
#
# COMPACT_ATOMS: atom_id res chain seq x y z
N MET A 1 23.06 17.70 -0.29
CA MET A 1 21.80 18.00 0.44
C MET A 1 20.66 17.37 -0.34
N ASN A 2 20.28 16.12 -0.03
CA ASN A 2 19.09 15.49 -0.62
C ASN A 2 17.99 15.52 0.42
N ARG A 3 17.11 16.51 0.29
CA ARG A 3 15.90 16.66 1.10
C ARG A 3 14.91 15.62 0.55
N PHE A 4 14.77 14.48 1.22
CA PHE A 4 13.63 13.58 0.96
C PHE A 4 12.37 14.33 1.41
N ILE A 5 11.77 15.06 0.48
CA ILE A 5 10.45 15.67 0.66
C ILE A 5 9.44 14.56 0.38
N VAL A 6 8.98 13.88 1.43
CA VAL A 6 7.71 13.16 1.36
C VAL A 6 6.64 14.24 1.24
N ARG A 7 6.12 14.44 0.03
CA ARG A 7 5.10 15.46 -0.23
C ARG A 7 3.86 15.14 0.59
N ARG A 8 3.53 16.03 1.55
CA ARG A 8 2.21 16.09 2.18
C ARG A 8 1.22 16.58 1.13
N ASN A 9 0.58 15.67 0.41
CA ASN A 9 -0.52 16.01 -0.49
C ASN A 9 -1.82 15.51 0.13
N ALA A 10 -2.48 16.41 0.87
CA ALA A 10 -3.83 16.22 1.40
C ALA A 10 -4.88 16.55 0.31
N ASP A 11 -4.71 15.95 -0.87
CA ASP A 11 -5.61 16.16 -2.00
C ASP A 11 -6.71 15.10 -1.96
N THR A 12 -7.98 15.43 -2.20
CA THR A 12 -9.11 14.47 -2.12
C THR A 12 -8.97 13.29 -3.08
N ARG A 13 -8.17 13.44 -4.15
CA ARG A 13 -7.75 12.34 -5.04
C ARG A 13 -7.00 11.21 -4.31
N PHE A 14 -6.30 11.52 -3.21
CA PHE A 14 -5.63 10.52 -2.39
C PHE A 14 -6.58 9.67 -1.53
N PHE A 15 -7.85 10.03 -1.34
CA PHE A 15 -8.85 9.15 -0.72
C PHE A 15 -9.44 8.15 -1.70
N PHE A 16 -9.73 8.62 -2.92
CA PHE A 16 -10.35 7.81 -3.94
C PHE A 16 -9.44 6.67 -4.43
N ILE A 17 -8.13 6.92 -4.53
CA ILE A 17 -7.16 5.92 -4.98
C ILE A 17 -7.09 4.69 -4.03
N PRO A 18 -6.87 4.81 -2.70
CA PRO A 18 -6.80 3.66 -1.81
C PRO A 18 -8.14 2.94 -1.64
N LEU A 19 -9.26 3.67 -1.61
CA LEU A 19 -10.60 3.07 -1.52
C LEU A 19 -10.85 2.15 -2.72
N ASN A 20 -10.53 2.63 -3.92
CA ASN A 20 -10.67 1.85 -5.15
C ASN A 20 -9.72 0.66 -5.19
N ILE A 21 -8.52 0.73 -4.62
CA ILE A 21 -7.55 -0.37 -4.64
C ILE A 21 -7.98 -1.53 -3.74
N ILE A 22 -8.50 -1.26 -2.54
CA ILE A 22 -8.96 -2.32 -1.61
C ILE A 22 -10.13 -3.08 -2.25
N TRP A 23 -11.15 -2.34 -2.72
CA TRP A 23 -12.29 -2.92 -3.42
C TRP A 23 -11.89 -3.61 -4.73
N ALA A 24 -10.93 -3.07 -5.49
CA ALA A 24 -10.39 -3.74 -6.67
C ALA A 24 -9.80 -5.11 -6.32
N GLY A 25 -9.07 -5.23 -5.20
CA GLY A 25 -8.54 -6.51 -4.73
C GLY A 25 -9.64 -7.52 -4.44
N PHE A 26 -10.65 -7.13 -3.67
CA PHE A 26 -11.78 -8.00 -3.32
C PHE A 26 -12.56 -8.44 -4.56
N TYR A 27 -13.03 -7.50 -5.36
CA TYR A 27 -13.87 -7.80 -6.53
C TYR A 27 -13.11 -8.56 -7.62
N HIS A 28 -11.80 -8.30 -7.80
CA HIS A 28 -10.96 -9.09 -8.68
C HIS A 28 -10.88 -10.57 -8.27
N LYS A 29 -10.89 -10.87 -6.96
CA LYS A 29 -10.84 -12.25 -6.43
C LYS A 29 -12.19 -12.97 -6.43
N VAL A 30 -13.29 -12.23 -6.47
CA VAL A 30 -14.65 -12.77 -6.54
C VAL A 30 -15.16 -12.90 -7.99
N SER A 31 -14.51 -12.20 -8.93
CA SER A 31 -14.89 -12.23 -10.34
C SER A 31 -14.85 -13.63 -10.93
N THR A 32 -15.84 -13.94 -11.75
CA THR A 32 -16.00 -15.21 -12.49
C THR A 32 -16.30 -14.93 -13.95
N ASN A 33 -16.27 -15.96 -14.79
CA ASN A 33 -16.66 -15.83 -16.20
C ASN A 33 -18.13 -15.40 -16.34
N GLU A 34 -19.03 -15.84 -15.44
CA GLU A 34 -20.45 -15.47 -15.46
C GLU A 34 -20.74 -14.12 -14.79
N ASN A 35 -19.92 -13.72 -13.81
CA ASN A 35 -20.07 -12.47 -13.07
C ASN A 35 -18.75 -11.69 -13.03
N LEU A 36 -18.59 -10.81 -14.02
CA LEU A 36 -17.40 -9.97 -14.19
C LEU A 36 -17.43 -8.79 -13.21
N GLN A 37 -16.39 -8.67 -12.39
CA GLN A 37 -16.29 -7.68 -11.30
C GLN A 37 -14.98 -6.87 -11.37
N HIS A 38 -14.59 -6.42 -12.56
CA HIS A 38 -13.34 -5.68 -12.80
C HIS A 38 -13.49 -4.15 -12.87
N SER A 39 -14.64 -3.60 -12.47
CA SER A 39 -14.94 -2.16 -12.56
C SER A 39 -13.99 -1.27 -11.76
N TYR A 40 -13.37 -1.81 -10.71
CA TYR A 40 -12.41 -1.09 -9.85
C TYR A 40 -10.95 -1.30 -10.29
N CYS A 41 -10.68 -2.22 -11.22
CA CYS A 41 -9.33 -2.47 -11.71
C CYS A 41 -8.81 -1.27 -12.52
N LEU A 42 -7.50 -1.04 -12.44
CA LEU A 42 -6.87 0.04 -13.20
C LEU A 42 -6.81 -0.32 -14.68
N VAL A 43 -7.33 0.57 -15.53
CA VAL A 43 -7.32 0.40 -16.99
C VAL A 43 -5.95 0.77 -17.55
N GLY A 44 -5.36 -0.12 -18.36
CA GLY A 44 -4.12 0.14 -19.09
C GLY A 44 -3.43 -1.11 -19.61
N THR A 45 -2.53 -0.92 -20.58
CA THR A 45 -1.74 -1.98 -21.26
C THR A 45 -0.74 -2.73 -20.37
N LYS A 46 -0.65 -2.38 -19.08
CA LYS A 46 0.14 -3.07 -18.04
C LYS A 46 -0.63 -3.13 -16.74
N SER A 47 -1.94 -3.37 -16.85
CA SER A 47 -2.83 -3.63 -15.75
C SER A 47 -2.33 -4.86 -14.98
N TRP A 48 -2.39 -4.85 -13.64
CA TRP A 48 -2.20 -6.10 -12.88
C TRP A 48 -3.36 -7.08 -13.13
N CYS A 49 -4.54 -6.56 -13.46
CA CYS A 49 -5.69 -7.38 -13.80
C CYS A 49 -5.52 -7.95 -15.21
N ASN A 50 -5.24 -9.25 -15.28
CA ASN A 50 -5.10 -9.99 -16.54
C ASN A 50 -6.36 -9.91 -17.41
N TRP A 51 -7.56 -9.79 -16.82
CA TRP A 51 -8.80 -9.64 -17.60
C TRP A 51 -8.81 -8.33 -18.38
N ILE A 52 -8.43 -7.21 -17.74
CA ILE A 52 -8.30 -5.90 -18.40
C ILE A 52 -7.20 -5.94 -19.47
N GLU A 53 -6.10 -6.63 -19.18
CA GLU A 53 -5.03 -6.83 -20.15
C GLU A 53 -5.54 -7.58 -21.39
N SER A 54 -6.26 -8.69 -21.20
CA SER A 54 -6.89 -9.44 -22.29
C SER A 54 -7.97 -8.66 -23.03
N GLU A 55 -8.71 -7.76 -22.36
CA GLU A 55 -9.65 -6.83 -23.00
C GLU A 55 -8.92 -5.87 -23.94
N VAL A 56 -7.80 -5.31 -23.50
CA VAL A 56 -6.99 -4.37 -24.30
C VAL A 56 -6.29 -5.08 -25.47
N GLU A 57 -5.84 -6.32 -25.27
CA GLU A 57 -5.21 -7.14 -26.31
C GLU A 57 -6.20 -7.81 -27.27
N GLY A 58 -7.50 -7.82 -26.93
CA GLY A 58 -8.55 -8.47 -27.73
C GLY A 58 -8.56 -9.99 -27.60
N THR A 59 -8.00 -10.56 -26.53
CA THR A 59 -7.87 -12.00 -26.27
C THR A 59 -8.91 -12.57 -25.28
N LEU A 60 -9.97 -11.80 -24.99
CA LEU A 60 -11.01 -12.17 -24.00
C LEU A 60 -11.69 -13.52 -24.25
N GLU A 61 -11.85 -13.93 -25.51
CA GLU A 61 -12.49 -15.22 -25.84
C GLU A 61 -11.72 -16.43 -25.29
N THR A 62 -10.41 -16.27 -25.09
CA THR A 62 -9.52 -17.32 -24.55
C THR A 62 -9.24 -17.15 -23.06
N PHE A 63 -9.73 -16.07 -22.45
CA PHE A 63 -9.46 -15.77 -21.06
C PHE A 63 -10.39 -16.57 -20.15
N GLU A 64 -9.80 -17.37 -19.26
CA GLU A 64 -10.53 -18.05 -18.19
C GLU A 64 -10.18 -17.45 -16.84
N HIS A 65 -11.22 -17.12 -16.07
CA HIS A 65 -11.03 -16.67 -14.70
C HIS A 65 -10.46 -17.79 -13.82
N PRO A 66 -9.55 -17.45 -12.89
CA PRO A 66 -9.18 -18.38 -11.83
C PRO A 66 -10.42 -18.69 -10.95
N PRO A 67 -10.40 -19.80 -10.19
CA PRO A 67 -11.46 -20.11 -9.24
C PRO A 67 -11.71 -18.93 -8.31
N ALA A 68 -12.98 -18.51 -8.22
CA ALA A 68 -13.38 -17.44 -7.32
C ALA A 68 -13.17 -17.83 -5.86
N LEU A 69 -13.00 -16.82 -5.02
CA LEU A 69 -12.88 -17.00 -3.58
C LEU A 69 -14.11 -17.71 -3.00
N ASP A 70 -13.93 -18.58 -2.02
CA ASP A 70 -15.03 -19.27 -1.35
C ASP A 70 -16.02 -18.30 -0.69
N LYS A 71 -17.31 -18.66 -0.67
CA LYS A 71 -18.38 -17.79 -0.15
C LYS A 71 -18.23 -17.47 1.34
N GLU A 72 -17.71 -18.40 2.14
CA GLU A 72 -17.46 -18.16 3.57
C GLU A 72 -16.33 -17.14 3.74
N ALA A 73 -15.26 -17.27 2.97
CA ALA A 73 -14.16 -16.32 2.96
C ALA A 73 -14.61 -14.93 2.46
N GLN A 74 -15.47 -14.86 1.45
CA GLN A 74 -16.06 -13.59 1.01
C GLN A 74 -16.87 -12.92 2.12
N ALA A 75 -17.67 -13.68 2.87
CA ALA A 75 -18.48 -13.16 3.97
C ALA A 75 -17.62 -12.61 5.13
N ILE A 76 -16.42 -13.16 5.33
CA ILE A 76 -15.46 -12.69 6.33
C ILE A 76 -14.67 -11.48 5.83
N LEU A 77 -14.20 -11.50 4.57
CA LEU A 77 -13.36 -10.44 4.02
C LEU A 77 -14.13 -9.16 3.74
N LYS A 78 -15.37 -9.26 3.27
CA LYS A 78 -16.18 -8.10 2.92
C LYS A 78 -16.28 -7.06 4.05
N PRO A 79 -16.66 -7.40 5.31
CA PRO A 79 -16.69 -6.42 6.39
C PRO A 79 -15.30 -5.89 6.75
N ILE A 80 -14.24 -6.68 6.58
CA ILE A 80 -12.86 -6.23 6.82
C ILE A 80 -12.47 -5.18 5.78
N ASP A 81 -12.77 -5.42 4.50
CA ASP A 81 -12.50 -4.46 3.43
C ASP A 81 -13.36 -3.20 3.59
N GLU A 82 -14.61 -3.34 4.04
CA GLU A 82 -15.47 -2.20 4.42
C GLU A 82 -14.82 -1.36 5.54
N ASP A 83 -14.39 -1.99 6.64
CA ASP A 83 -13.69 -1.32 7.75
C ASP A 83 -12.39 -0.67 7.32
N LEU A 84 -11.61 -1.31 6.42
CA LEU A 84 -10.37 -0.75 5.88
C LEU A 84 -10.62 0.44 4.95
N THR A 85 -11.79 0.50 4.32
CA THR A 85 -12.22 1.61 3.47
C THR A 85 -12.91 2.73 4.27
N ALA A 86 -13.01 2.60 5.59
CA ALA A 86 -13.57 3.63 6.44
C ALA A 86 -12.76 4.93 6.35
N ASP A 87 -13.50 6.02 6.17
CA ASP A 87 -13.00 7.37 5.94
C ASP A 87 -12.03 7.83 7.03
N ASP A 88 -12.30 7.48 8.29
CA ASP A 88 -11.48 7.82 9.46
C ASP A 88 -10.14 7.08 9.44
N LEU A 89 -10.12 5.81 9.02
CA LEU A 89 -8.91 5.01 8.87
C LEU A 89 -8.05 5.57 7.73
N LEU A 90 -8.65 5.84 6.57
CA LEU A 90 -7.95 6.40 5.41
C LEU A 90 -7.40 7.81 5.70
N LYS A 91 -8.15 8.63 6.46
CA LYS A 91 -7.71 9.98 6.92
C LYS A 91 -6.40 9.91 7.69
N ARG A 92 -6.20 8.87 8.50
CA ARG A 92 -4.95 8.67 9.27
C ARG A 92 -3.77 8.30 8.37
N CYS A 93 -4.01 7.60 7.27
CA CYS A 93 -2.98 7.21 6.30
C CYS A 93 -2.47 8.40 5.47
N LEU A 94 -3.31 9.41 5.23
CA LEU A 94 -2.93 10.60 4.42
C LEU A 94 -1.79 11.44 4.99
N GLY A 95 -1.63 11.43 6.32
CA GLY A 95 -0.56 12.19 6.97
C GLY A 95 0.84 11.59 6.74
N SER A 96 0.95 10.44 6.06
CA SER A 96 2.16 9.61 6.06
C SER A 96 2.68 9.36 7.49
N ASN A 97 1.77 9.34 8.47
CA ASN A 97 2.09 9.10 9.87
C ASN A 97 2.14 7.60 10.20
N THR A 98 2.05 6.78 9.16
CA THR A 98 1.99 5.33 9.19
C THR A 98 3.30 4.77 8.64
N GLN A 99 4.35 4.85 9.45
CA GLN A 99 5.34 3.79 9.52
C GLN A 99 6.09 4.03 10.82
N ASN A 100 5.57 3.39 11.86
CA ASN A 100 6.33 2.98 13.01
C ASN A 100 7.40 3.99 13.49
N ASN A 101 7.05 4.85 14.45
CA ASN A 101 8.01 5.81 15.04
C ASN A 101 9.32 5.14 15.50
N ASN A 102 9.29 3.84 15.82
CA ASN A 102 10.49 3.09 16.18
C ASN A 102 11.46 2.89 15.01
N GLU A 103 11.02 2.85 13.75
CA GLU A 103 11.90 2.74 12.57
C GLU A 103 12.72 4.00 12.38
N ARG A 104 12.07 5.17 12.45
CA ARG A 104 12.77 6.47 12.40
C ARG A 104 13.73 6.61 13.59
N PHE A 105 13.31 6.20 14.78
CA PHE A 105 14.14 6.21 15.98
C PHE A 105 15.34 5.27 15.86
N ASN A 106 15.14 4.00 15.47
CA ASN A 106 16.19 3.00 15.33
C ASN A 106 17.17 3.36 14.21
N SER A 107 16.70 4.00 13.13
CA SER A 107 17.56 4.57 12.10
C SER A 107 18.46 5.66 12.68
N CYS A 108 17.90 6.59 13.47
CA CYS A 108 18.69 7.62 14.16
C CYS A 108 19.71 7.01 15.14
N VAL A 109 19.29 6.04 15.96
CA VAL A 109 20.18 5.32 16.89
C VAL A 109 21.30 4.61 16.12
N GLY A 110 20.99 3.96 15.00
CA GLY A 110 21.98 3.31 14.14
C GLY A 110 22.98 4.29 13.51
N GLN A 111 22.55 5.51 13.17
CA GLN A 111 23.44 6.57 12.70
C GLN A 111 24.32 7.13 13.83
N LEU A 112 23.77 7.27 15.04
CA LEU A 112 24.49 7.80 16.22
C LEU A 112 25.50 6.79 16.78
N ALA A 113 25.09 5.53 16.90
CA ALA A 113 25.84 4.43 17.49
C ALA A 113 25.77 3.19 16.57
N PRO A 114 26.52 3.19 15.45
CA PRO A 114 26.55 2.07 14.54
C PRO A 114 27.15 0.84 15.24
N LYS A 115 26.50 -0.32 15.09
CA LYS A 115 26.82 -1.57 15.81
C LYS A 115 28.26 -2.06 15.63
N HIS A 116 28.93 -1.67 14.54
CA HIS A 116 30.32 -2.02 14.26
C HIS A 116 31.35 -1.16 15.01
N GLN A 117 30.93 -0.14 15.78
CA GLN A 117 31.82 0.72 16.55
C GLN A 117 31.58 0.53 18.05
N SER A 118 32.61 0.09 18.77
CA SER A 118 32.56 -0.08 20.23
C SER A 118 32.52 1.28 20.95
N ALA A 119 31.55 1.46 21.85
CA ALA A 119 31.28 2.70 22.59
C ALA A 119 32.27 2.98 23.76
N GLY A 120 33.57 2.73 23.57
CA GLY A 120 34.60 3.09 24.55
C GLY A 120 34.76 4.61 24.69
N LYS A 121 35.22 5.09 25.86
CA LYS A 121 35.39 6.54 26.17
C LYS A 121 36.13 7.34 25.08
N LYS A 122 37.05 6.72 24.32
CA LYS A 122 37.83 7.34 23.24
C LYS A 122 37.05 7.54 21.91
N ASN A 123 35.98 6.78 21.67
CA ASN A 123 35.25 6.77 20.39
C ASN A 123 33.92 7.53 20.43
N ARG A 124 33.64 8.28 21.50
CA ARG A 124 32.39 9.03 21.70
C ARG A 124 32.41 10.34 20.90
N ARG A 125 32.21 10.27 19.58
CA ARG A 125 32.07 11.46 18.72
C ARG A 125 30.71 12.12 18.97
N ARG A 126 30.68 13.35 19.47
CA ARG A 126 29.46 14.17 19.51
C ARG A 126 29.05 14.48 18.07
N ARG A 127 28.01 13.81 17.56
CA ARG A 127 27.43 14.08 16.24
C ARG A 127 26.15 14.90 16.41
N ASN A 128 26.01 15.96 15.62
CA ASN A 128 24.85 16.85 15.65
C ASN A 128 23.56 16.08 15.33
N ILE A 129 22.57 16.20 16.21
CA ILE A 129 21.29 15.50 16.14
C ILE A 129 20.35 16.35 15.28
N SER A 130 20.51 16.32 13.95
CA SER A 130 19.49 16.89 13.04
C SER A 130 18.56 15.81 12.45
N CYS A 131 18.68 14.55 12.89
CA CYS A 131 18.00 13.40 12.30
C CYS A 131 16.53 13.25 12.76
N CYS A 132 16.13 13.96 13.83
CA CYS A 132 14.82 13.81 14.48
C CYS A 132 13.81 14.94 14.21
N LEU A 133 14.13 15.96 13.40
CA LEU A 133 13.17 16.99 12.97
C LEU A 133 12.66 16.69 11.57
#